data_AF-A0A3A9SV51-F1
#
_entry.id   AF-A0A3A9SV51-F1
#
_cell.length_a   1.000
_cell.length_b   1.000
_cell.length_c   1.000
_cell.angle_alpha   90.00
_cell.angle_beta   90.00
_cell.angle_gamma   90.00
#
_symmetry.space_group_name_H-M   'P 1'
#
loop_
_entity.id
_entity.type
_entity.pdbx_description
1 polymer ?
#
loop_
_entity_poly.entity_id
_entity_poly.type
_entity_poly.pdbx_seq_one_letter_code
_entity_poly.pdbx_strand_id
1 'polypeptide(L)'
;MYIAMQCSDSNGTLNTEVCTFYGIRYDTRYRSAVISTEHLNHDYVVPMDPKDYENAVKQIMEAMKERVELINIEQGIVCRGRKGESRHVEPQRLVIKPV
;
A
#
# COMPACT_ATOMS: atom_id res chain seq x y z
N MET A 1 -9.35 4.92 -9.72
CA MET A 1 -9.70 4.33 -8.41
C MET A 1 -8.89 5.04 -7.35
N TYR A 2 -9.44 5.18 -6.16
CA TYR A 2 -8.78 5.73 -4.98
C TYR A 2 -8.41 4.61 -4.01
N ILE A 3 -7.43 4.85 -3.16
CA ILE A 3 -7.05 3.97 -2.07
C ILE A 3 -7.07 4.73 -0.76
N ALA A 4 -7.82 4.22 0.21
CA ALA A 4 -7.79 4.63 1.60
C ALA A 4 -6.84 3.70 2.39
N MET A 5 -5.98 4.27 3.21
CA MET A 5 -4.97 3.52 3.95
C MET A 5 -4.55 4.24 5.22
N GLN A 6 -4.17 3.47 6.23
CA GLN A 6 -3.47 4.01 7.40
C GLN A 6 -1.97 4.10 7.08
N CYS A 7 -1.44 5.32 7.10
CA CYS A 7 -0.05 5.64 6.82
C CYS A 7 0.70 5.95 8.12
N SER A 8 1.90 5.40 8.27
CA SER A 8 2.87 5.79 9.29
C SER A 8 3.93 6.69 8.67
N ASP A 9 4.08 7.91 9.19
CA ASP A 9 5.14 8.84 8.77
C ASP A 9 6.50 8.54 9.44
N SER A 10 7.52 9.37 9.17
CA SER A 10 8.89 9.15 9.68
C SER A 10 9.00 9.26 11.20
N ASN A 11 8.01 9.88 11.84
CA ASN A 11 7.95 10.07 13.29
C ASN A 11 7.09 8.99 13.95
N GLY A 12 6.58 8.02 13.19
CA GLY A 12 5.66 6.99 13.67
C GLY A 12 4.22 7.47 13.84
N THR A 13 3.89 8.69 13.41
CA THR A 13 2.53 9.22 13.50
C THR A 13 1.65 8.49 12.48
N LEU A 14 0.49 8.02 12.94
CA LEU A 14 -0.49 7.36 12.09
C LEU A 14 -1.49 8.40 11.57
N ASN A 15 -1.68 8.43 10.25
CA ASN A 15 -2.67 9.24 9.57
C ASN A 15 -3.46 8.37 8.59
N THR A 16 -4.76 8.59 8.50
CA THR A 16 -5.56 8.01 7.41
C THR A 16 -5.42 8.90 6.19
N GLU A 17 -5.02 8.31 5.07
CA GLU A 17 -4.83 9.01 3.80
C GLU A 17 -5.73 8.37 2.73
N VAL A 18 -6.29 9.22 1.86
CA VAL A 18 -6.98 8.79 0.64
C VAL A 18 -6.21 9.37 -0.53
N CYS A 19 -5.71 8.51 -1.38
CA CYS A 19 -4.85 8.86 -2.51
C CYS A 19 -5.44 8.31 -3.81
N THR A 20 -5.09 8.93 -4.93
CA THR A 20 -5.25 8.33 -6.25
C THR A 20 -4.43 7.05 -6.33
N PHE A 21 -5.04 5.95 -6.77
CA PHE A 21 -4.33 4.68 -6.92
C PHE A 21 -3.94 4.46 -8.39
N TYR A 22 -2.64 4.47 -8.67
CA TYR A 22 -2.11 4.17 -10.01
C TYR A 22 -1.64 2.72 -10.18
N GLY A 23 -1.40 2.01 -9.08
CA GLY A 23 -1.00 0.61 -9.11
C GLY A 23 -0.16 0.21 -7.92
N ILE A 24 0.20 -1.06 -7.88
CA ILE A 24 1.08 -1.65 -6.88
C ILE A 24 2.15 -2.48 -7.60
N ARG A 25 3.38 -2.49 -7.08
CA ARG A 25 4.47 -3.35 -7.56
C ARG A 25 5.22 -3.97 -6.39
N TYR A 26 5.87 -5.10 -6.62
CA TYR A 26 6.75 -5.71 -5.64
C TYR A 26 8.21 -5.34 -5.91
N ASP A 27 8.88 -4.81 -4.89
CA ASP A 27 10.32 -4.61 -4.88
C ASP A 27 10.99 -5.83 -4.23
N THR A 28 11.67 -6.63 -5.05
CA THR A 28 12.35 -7.84 -4.60
C THR A 28 13.60 -7.55 -3.77
N ARG A 29 14.24 -6.39 -3.97
CA ARG A 29 15.44 -6.01 -3.21
C ARG A 29 15.10 -5.69 -1.77
N TYR A 30 13.98 -5.01 -1.55
CA TYR A 30 13.53 -4.62 -0.21
C TYR A 30 12.42 -5.50 0.35
N ARG A 31 12.00 -6.54 -0.38
CA ARG A 31 10.89 -7.45 0.01
C ARG A 31 9.65 -6.69 0.46
N SER A 32 9.19 -5.79 -0.41
CA SER A 32 8.17 -4.81 -0.06
C SER A 32 7.24 -4.56 -1.23
N ALA A 33 5.97 -4.31 -0.95
CA ALA A 33 5.05 -3.72 -1.91
C ALA A 33 5.22 -2.20 -1.95
N VAL A 34 5.20 -1.63 -3.14
CA VAL A 34 5.22 -0.19 -3.38
C VAL A 34 3.89 0.21 -4.03
N ILE A 35 3.14 1.06 -3.35
CA ILE A 35 1.87 1.62 -3.81
C ILE A 35 2.18 2.92 -4.55
N SER A 36 1.75 3.00 -5.80
CA SER A 36 1.93 4.19 -6.65
C SER A 36 0.73 5.12 -6.49
N THR A 37 1.00 6.35 -6.08
CA THR A 37 -0.01 7.40 -5.86
C THR A 37 0.35 8.68 -6.63
N GLU A 38 -0.48 9.72 -6.54
CA GLU A 38 -0.23 11.06 -7.08
C GLU A 38 0.98 11.77 -6.45
N HIS A 39 1.48 11.29 -5.32
CA HIS A 39 2.56 11.92 -4.58
C HIS A 39 3.94 11.47 -5.08
N LEU A 40 4.53 12.24 -5.99
CA LEU A 40 5.80 11.89 -6.65
C LEU A 40 7.04 11.90 -5.74
N ASN A 41 6.97 12.56 -4.58
CA ASN A 41 8.08 12.75 -3.65
C ASN A 41 8.06 11.75 -2.47
N HIS A 42 7.01 10.94 -2.36
CA HIS A 42 6.84 9.98 -1.28
C HIS A 42 6.74 8.57 -1.84
N ASP A 43 7.38 7.62 -1.14
CA ASP A 43 7.15 6.20 -1.37
C ASP A 43 6.13 5.71 -0.32
N TYR A 44 5.13 4.96 -0.78
CA TYR A 44 4.15 4.26 0.04
C TYR A 44 4.50 2.79 0.02
N VAL A 45 5.14 2.32 1.08
CA VAL A 45 5.79 1.01 1.11
C VAL A 45 5.17 0.15 2.19
N VAL A 46 4.96 -1.12 1.88
CA VAL A 46 4.52 -2.13 2.85
C VAL A 46 5.49 -3.30 2.77
N PRO A 47 6.39 -3.48 3.76
CA PRO A 47 7.18 -4.69 3.87
C PRO A 47 6.26 -5.91 3.94
N MET A 48 6.47 -6.91 3.11
CA MET A 48 5.64 -8.11 3.05
C MET A 48 6.32 -9.24 2.28
N ASP A 49 5.88 -10.48 2.51
CA ASP A 49 6.35 -11.61 1.72
C ASP A 49 5.74 -11.62 0.31
N PRO A 50 6.41 -12.24 -0.68
CA PRO A 50 5.89 -12.33 -2.05
C PRO A 50 4.49 -12.96 -2.14
N LYS A 51 4.22 -13.97 -1.30
CA LYS A 51 2.90 -14.63 -1.24
C LYS A 51 1.78 -13.67 -0.82
N ASP A 52 2.10 -12.76 0.11
CA ASP A 52 1.13 -11.81 0.66
C ASP A 52 0.92 -10.64 -0.30
N TYR A 53 1.96 -10.26 -1.05
CA TYR A 53 1.85 -9.36 -2.19
C TYR A 53 0.89 -9.91 -3.25
N GLU A 54 1.06 -11.16 -3.68
CA GLU A 54 0.15 -11.78 -4.66
C GLU A 54 -1.30 -11.84 -4.16
N ASN A 55 -1.50 -12.06 -2.85
CA ASN A 55 -2.83 -12.01 -2.26
C ASN A 55 -3.42 -10.59 -2.26
N ALA A 56 -2.61 -9.56 -2.04
CA ALA A 56 -3.06 -8.17 -2.12
C ALA A 56 -3.43 -7.79 -3.57
N VAL A 57 -2.62 -8.20 -4.55
CA VAL A 57 -2.90 -7.97 -5.97
C VAL A 57 -4.23 -8.60 -6.39
N LYS A 58 -4.51 -9.85 -5.96
CA LYS A 58 -5.79 -10.51 -6.25
C LYS A 58 -6.99 -9.73 -5.73
N GLN A 59 -6.95 -9.25 -4.49
CA GLN A 59 -8.02 -8.43 -3.90
C GLN A 59 -8.24 -7.13 -4.69
N ILE A 60 -7.16 -6.47 -5.11
CA ILE A 60 -7.24 -5.26 -5.95
C ILE A 60 -7.85 -5.59 -7.33
N MET A 61 -7.42 -6.68 -7.96
CA MET A 61 -7.96 -7.11 -9.25
C MET A 61 -9.45 -7.43 -9.17
N GLU A 62 -9.92 -8.04 -8.08
CA GLU A 62 -11.34 -8.30 -7.84
C GLU A 62 -12.12 -6.98 -7.73
N ALA A 63 -11.65 -6.03 -6.93
CA ALA A 63 -12.28 -4.70 -6.81
C ALA A 63 -12.33 -3.95 -8.16
N MET A 64 -11.25 -4.04 -8.96
CA MET A 64 -11.22 -3.41 -10.29
C MET A 64 -12.21 -4.06 -11.27
N LYS A 65 -12.41 -5.39 -11.21
CA LYS A 65 -13.43 -6.08 -12.04
C LYS A 65 -14.84 -5.62 -11.68
N GLU A 66 -15.07 -5.35 -10.40
CA GLU A 66 -16.34 -4.81 -9.88
C GLU A 66 -16.51 -3.31 -10.16
N ARG A 67 -15.53 -2.65 -10.80
CA ARG A 67 -15.50 -1.21 -11.11
C ARG A 67 -15.61 -0.34 -9.86
N VAL A 68 -15.06 -0.82 -8.76
CA VAL A 68 -15.04 -0.11 -7.48
C VAL A 68 -14.24 1.19 -7.63
N GLU A 69 -14.77 2.28 -7.08
CA GLU A 69 -14.12 3.59 -7.14
C GLU A 69 -13.10 3.81 -6.02
N LEU A 70 -13.29 3.15 -4.88
CA LEU A 70 -12.45 3.24 -3.69
C LEU A 70 -12.17 1.86 -3.07
N ILE A 71 -10.90 1.55 -2.85
CA ILE A 71 -10.48 0.42 -2.02
C ILE A 71 -9.93 0.92 -0.68
N ASN A 72 -10.14 0.17 0.40
CA ASN A 72 -9.62 0.47 1.73
C ASN A 72 -8.69 -0.64 2.21
N ILE A 73 -7.49 -0.27 2.68
CA ILE A 73 -6.61 -1.18 3.44
C ILE A 73 -7.10 -1.19 4.88
N GLU A 74 -7.86 -2.22 5.26
CA GLU A 74 -8.40 -2.37 6.62
C GLU A 74 -7.39 -2.97 7.60
N GLN A 75 -6.46 -3.79 7.09
CA GLN A 75 -5.39 -4.38 7.89
C GLN A 75 -4.05 -4.14 7.21
N GLY A 76 -3.11 -3.62 8.00
CA GLY A 76 -1.77 -3.24 7.57
C GLY A 76 -1.54 -1.73 7.65
N ILE A 77 -0.29 -1.37 7.89
CA ILE A 77 0.19 0.01 7.98
C ILE A 77 1.10 0.27 6.79
N VAL A 78 0.78 1.33 6.05
CA VAL A 78 1.60 1.79 4.93
C VAL A 78 2.69 2.72 5.45
N CYS A 79 3.95 2.38 5.19
CA CYS A 79 5.06 3.26 5.52
C CYS A 79 5.14 4.36 4.47
N ARG A 80 4.89 5.61 4.88
CA ARG A 80 5.07 6.78 4.01
C ARG A 80 6.39 7.46 4.34
N GLY A 81 7.35 7.32 3.45
CA GLY A 81 8.69 7.92 3.56
C GLY A 81 9.01 8.85 2.39
N ARG A 82 10.10 9.61 2.49
CA ARG A 82 10.64 10.28 1.30
C ARG A 82 11.13 9.22 0.33
N LYS A 83 11.12 9.56 -0.95
CA LYS A 83 11.57 8.66 -2.00
C LYS A 83 12.97 8.10 -1.72
N GLY A 84 13.10 6.78 -1.72
CA GLY A 84 14.36 6.07 -1.45
C GLY A 84 14.71 5.89 0.04
N GLU A 85 13.84 6.30 0.97
CA GLU A 85 14.02 5.97 2.39
C GLU A 85 13.62 4.51 2.68
N SER A 86 14.54 3.75 3.23
CA SER A 86 14.28 2.38 3.70
C SER A 86 13.67 2.42 5.10
N ARG A 87 12.63 1.61 5.33
CA ARG A 87 12.11 1.35 6.68
C ARG A 87 12.14 -0.13 7.01
N HIS A 88 12.62 -0.43 8.21
CA HIS A 88 12.62 -1.77 8.76
C HIS A 88 11.36 -1.95 9.61
N VAL A 89 10.29 -2.42 8.95
CA VAL A 89 9.06 -2.83 9.62
C VAL A 89 8.87 -4.32 9.34
N GLU A 90 8.30 -5.03 10.31
CA GLU A 90 7.97 -6.44 10.15
C GLU A 90 7.09 -6.66 8.91
N PRO A 91 7.26 -7.78 8.19
CA PRO A 91 6.40 -8.14 7.08
C PRO A 91 4.93 -8.16 7.47
N GLN A 92 4.08 -7.54 6.64
CA GLN A 92 2.66 -7.37 6.91
C GLN A 92 1.82 -8.09 5.85
N ARG A 93 0.62 -8.50 6.26
CA ARG A 93 -0.41 -8.99 5.36
C ARG A 93 -1.50 -7.94 5.21
N LEU A 94 -1.87 -7.62 3.98
CA LEU A 94 -2.93 -6.66 3.69
C LEU A 94 -4.30 -7.34 3.54
N VAL A 95 -5.32 -6.72 4.13
CA VAL A 95 -6.73 -6.98 3.80
C VAL A 95 -7.28 -5.73 3.12
N ILE A 96 -7.75 -5.90 1.89
CA ILE A 96 -8.24 -4.83 1.03
C ILE A 96 -9.72 -5.06 0.78
N LYS A 97 -10.54 -4.04 1.08
CA LYS A 97 -11.99 -4.09 0.87
C LYS A 97 -12.45 -3.03 -0.12
N PRO A 98 -13.38 -3.37 -1.03
CA PRO A 98 -14.09 -2.36 -1.78
C PRO A 98 -15.01 -1.55 -0.86
N VAL A 99 -15.18 -0.27 -1.17
CA VAL A 99 -16.07 0.67 -0.47
C VAL A 99 -17.12 1.20 -1.44
#